data_AF-A0A6V7JJR6-F1
#
_entry.id   AF-A0A6V7JJR6-F1
#
_cell.length_a   1.000
_cell.length_b   1.000
_cell.length_c   1.000
_cell.angle_alpha   90.00
_cell.angle_beta   90.00
_cell.angle_gamma   90.00
#
_symmetry.space_group_name_H-M   'P 1'
#
loop_
_entity.id
_entity.type
_entity.pdbx_description
1 polymer ?
#
loop_
_entity_poly.entity_id
_entity_poly.type
_entity_poly.pdbx_seq_one_letter_code
_entity_poly.pdbx_strand_id
1 'polypeptide(L)' 'DMTGKESVYTVYAGHEVMYHVSTMLPHSKDNPQQLERKRHIGNDIVNIIYSDDPSALETFNPNCIRSQFT' A
#
# COMPACT_ATOMS: atom_id res chain seq x y z
N ASP A 1 3.14 -10.30 14.34
CA ASP A 1 1.68 -10.10 14.12
C ASP A 1 1.24 -8.71 13.70
N MET A 2 1.98 -7.63 13.95
CA MET A 2 1.52 -6.26 13.63
C MET A 2 1.60 -5.84 12.16
N THR A 3 2.29 -6.61 11.30
CA THR A 3 2.58 -6.24 9.90
C THR A 3 2.30 -7.37 8.91
N GLY A 4 1.45 -8.32 9.30
CA GLY A 4 1.17 -9.51 8.50
C GLY A 4 2.16 -10.63 8.77
N LYS A 5 1.95 -11.77 8.12
CA LYS A 5 2.82 -12.96 8.23
C LYS A 5 3.82 -13.05 7.07
N GLU A 6 3.48 -12.47 5.93
CA GLU A 6 4.23 -12.53 4.69
C GLU A 6 3.99 -11.27 3.86
N SER A 7 4.87 -11.07 2.88
CA SER A 7 4.73 -10.03 1.86
C SER A 7 5.44 -10.46 0.57
N VAL A 8 5.33 -9.62 -0.47
CA VAL A 8 6.03 -9.82 -1.75
C VAL A 8 7.37 -9.11 -1.71
N TYR A 9 8.41 -9.82 -2.17
CA TYR A 9 9.77 -9.32 -2.32
C TYR A 9 10.32 -9.77 -3.66
N THR A 10 11.15 -8.94 -4.29
CA THR A 10 11.89 -9.30 -5.49
C THR A 10 13.23 -8.58 -5.58
N VAL A 11 14.10 -9.04 -6.47
CA VAL A 11 15.31 -8.33 -6.87
C VAL A 11 15.15 -7.92 -8.33
N TYR A 12 15.15 -6.62 -8.60
CA TYR A 12 15.05 -6.07 -9.95
C TYR A 12 16.28 -5.22 -10.27
N ALA A 13 16.96 -5.53 -11.39
CA ALA A 13 18.18 -4.85 -11.80
C ALA A 13 19.24 -4.74 -10.68
N GLY A 14 19.37 -5.79 -9.85
CA GLY A 14 20.29 -5.83 -8.72
C GLY A 14 19.85 -5.06 -7.47
N HIS A 15 18.65 -4.45 -7.48
CA HIS A 15 18.09 -3.74 -6.34
C HIS A 15 17.02 -4.58 -5.66
N GLU A 16 17.06 -4.62 -4.34
CA GLU A 16 16.06 -5.29 -3.52
C GLU A 16 14.80 -4.43 -3.42
N VAL A 17 13.64 -5.02 -3.69
CA VAL A 17 12.35 -4.36 -3.63
C VAL A 17 11.44 -5.14 -2.68
N MET A 18 11.08 -4.52 -1.58
CA MET A 18 10.09 -5.01 -0.62
C MET A 18 8.78 -4.27 -0.85
N TYR A 19 7.68 -5.00 -1.05
CA TYR A 19 6.36 -4.40 -1.24
C TYR A 19 5.59 -4.35 0.07
N HIS A 20 4.92 -3.24 0.36
CA HIS A 20 3.88 -3.16 1.38
C HIS A 20 2.52 -3.48 0.74
N VAL A 21 2.16 -4.77 0.68
CA VAL A 21 0.90 -5.19 0.04
C VAL A 21 -0.28 -4.94 0.97
N SER A 22 -1.16 -4.00 0.60
CA SER A 22 -2.26 -3.52 1.45
C SER A 22 -3.21 -4.62 1.95
N THR A 23 -3.44 -5.65 1.14
CA THR A 23 -4.30 -6.79 1.47
C THR A 23 -3.60 -7.83 2.37
N MET A 24 -2.27 -7.85 2.41
CA MET A 24 -1.48 -8.73 3.27
C MET A 24 -1.16 -8.09 4.64
N LEU A 25 -1.28 -6.77 4.75
CA LEU A 25 -1.21 -6.07 6.04
C LEU A 25 -2.47 -6.35 6.88
N PRO A 26 -2.39 -6.41 8.22
CA PRO A 26 -3.54 -6.70 9.07
C PRO A 26 -4.67 -5.69 8.88
N HIS A 27 -5.91 -6.17 8.91
CA HIS A 27 -7.10 -5.33 8.91
C HIS A 27 -7.67 -5.25 10.33
N SER A 28 -7.98 -4.06 10.82
CA SER A 28 -8.67 -3.90 12.11
C SER A 28 -10.04 -3.25 11.89
N LYS A 29 -11.12 -3.94 12.31
CA LYS A 29 -12.48 -3.39 12.23
C LYS A 29 -12.67 -2.20 13.17
N ASP A 30 -11.93 -2.18 14.28
CA ASP A 30 -11.98 -1.12 15.29
C ASP A 30 -11.13 0.10 14.92
N ASN A 31 -10.43 0.06 13.78
CA ASN A 31 -9.63 1.16 13.25
C ASN A 31 -10.12 1.52 11.84
N PRO A 32 -11.19 2.30 11.69
CA PRO A 32 -11.77 2.64 10.39
C PRO A 32 -10.77 3.30 9.42
N GLN A 33 -9.80 4.04 9.95
CA GLN A 33 -8.74 4.69 9.15
C GLN A 33 -7.62 3.73 8.73
N GLN A 34 -7.60 2.49 9.24
CA GLN A 34 -6.55 1.50 9.03
C GLN A 34 -5.15 2.09 9.22
N LEU A 35 -4.95 2.85 10.31
CA LEU A 35 -3.71 3.59 10.57
C LEU A 35 -2.45 2.73 10.42
N GLU A 36 -2.50 1.47 10.85
CA GLU A 36 -1.38 0.54 10.72
C GLU A 36 -1.05 0.20 9.26
N ARG A 37 -2.03 0.12 8.37
CA ARG A 37 -1.77 -0.04 6.92
C ARG A 37 -1.24 1.27 6.34
N LYS A 38 -1.89 2.37 6.70
CA LYS A 38 -1.55 3.72 6.23
C LYS A 38 -0.13 4.13 6.65
N ARG A 39 0.37 3.70 7.82
CA ARG A 39 1.73 4.02 8.28
C ARG A 39 2.82 3.40 7.41
N HIS A 40 2.54 2.27 6.74
CA HIS A 40 3.48 1.63 5.83
C HIS A 40 3.35 2.25 4.44
N ILE A 41 2.19 2.08 3.82
CA ILE A 41 1.89 2.52 2.44
C ILE A 41 2.06 4.04 2.30
N GLY A 42 1.56 4.80 3.28
CA GLY A 42 1.63 6.25 3.27
C GLY A 42 3.02 6.81 3.58
N ASN A 43 4.00 5.99 3.96
CA ASN A 43 5.39 6.42 4.08
C ASN A 43 6.24 5.98 2.88
N ASP A 44 5.67 5.24 1.93
CA ASP A 44 6.34 4.89 0.68
C ASP A 44 6.35 6.09 -0.27
N ILE A 45 7.42 6.24 -1.04
CA ILE A 45 7.56 7.32 -2.04
C ILE A 45 6.79 6.98 -3.32
N VAL A 46 6.73 5.70 -3.68
CA VAL A 46 6.07 5.21 -4.90
C VAL A 46 5.05 4.14 -4.51
N ASN A 47 3.83 4.28 -5.00
CA ASN A 47 2.73 3.35 -4.76
C ASN A 47 2.21 2.78 -6.09
N ILE A 48 1.89 1.48 -6.08
CA ILE A 48 1.24 0.80 -7.20
C ILE A 48 -0.25 0.66 -6.87
N ILE A 49 -1.10 1.21 -7.73
CA ILE A 49 -2.55 1.12 -7.59
C ILE A 49 -3.08 0.08 -8.56
N TYR A 50 -3.78 -0.91 -8.02
CA TYR A 50 -4.46 -1.97 -8.79
C TYR A 50 -5.97 -1.82 -8.64
N SER A 51 -6.70 -1.99 -9.74
CA SER A 51 -8.16 -2.03 -9.77
C SER A 51 -8.60 -3.07 -10.79
N ASP A 52 -9.56 -3.92 -10.41
CA ASP A 52 -10.25 -4.83 -11.34
C ASP A 52 -11.20 -4.06 -12.28
N ASP A 53 -11.57 -2.82 -11.93
CA ASP A 53 -12.33 -1.90 -12.77
C ASP A 53 -11.38 -0.87 -13.42
N PRO A 54 -11.17 -0.94 -14.75
CA PRO A 54 -10.33 0.02 -15.46
C PRO A 54 -10.82 1.46 -15.37
N SER A 55 -12.14 1.69 -15.29
CA SER A 55 -12.71 3.03 -15.21
C SER A 55 -12.39 3.72 -13.89
N ALA A 56 -12.23 2.94 -12.81
CA ALA A 56 -11.81 3.46 -11.51
C ALA A 56 -10.39 4.07 -11.57
N LEU A 57 -9.49 3.51 -12.39
CA LEU A 57 -8.14 4.05 -12.57
C LEU A 57 -8.15 5.43 -13.24
N GLU A 58 -9.08 5.67 -14.16
CA GLU A 58 -9.24 6.99 -14.80
C GLU A 58 -9.70 8.07 -13.80
N THR A 59 -10.42 7.65 -12.76
CA THR A 59 -10.92 8.55 -11.70
C THR A 59 -10.04 8.60 -10.46
N PHE A 60 -8.93 7.87 -10.44
CA PHE A 60 -8.03 7.85 -9.30
C PHE A 60 -7.38 9.22 -9.08
N ASN A 61 -7.56 9.79 -7.88
CA ASN A 61 -6.92 11.03 -7.47
C ASN A 61 -5.84 10.73 -6.43
N PRO A 62 -4.55 10.98 -6.72
CA PRO A 62 -3.46 10.74 -5.77
C PRO A 62 -3.66 11.44 -4.41
N ASN A 63 -4.34 12.59 -4.38
CA ASN A 63 -4.63 13.34 -3.15
C ASN A 63 -5.57 12.60 -2.18
N CYS A 64 -6.17 11.49 -2.59
CA CYS A 64 -6.95 10.64 -1.68
C CYS A 64 -6.05 9.95 -0.64
N ILE A 65 -4.74 9.78 -0.93
CA ILE A 65 -3.74 9.27 0.00
C ILE A 65 -3.02 10.47 0.62
N ARG A 66 -3.46 10.92 1.80
CA ARG A 66 -2.75 11.99 2.52
C ARG A 66 -1.42 11.48 3.07
N SER A 67 -0.34 11.85 2.40
CA SER A 67 1.05 11.56 2.76
C SER A 67 1.95 12.79 2.55
N GLN A 68 3.14 12.80 3.18
CA GLN A 68 4.23 13.72 2.85
C GLN A 68 5.19 13.15 1.79
N PHE A 69 5.08 11.85 1.50
CA PHE A 69 5.98 11.08 0.65
C PHE A 69 5.32 10.61 -0.66
N THR A 70 4.01 10.31 -0.62
CA THR A 70 3.18 9.91 -1.78
C THR A 70 2.28 11.06 -2.22
#